data_AF-A0AAN8FDK2-F1
#
_entry.id   AF-A0AAN8FDK2-F1
#
_cell.length_a   1.000
_cell.length_b   1.000
_cell.length_c   1.000
_cell.angle_alpha   90.00
_cell.angle_beta   90.00
_cell.angle_gamma   90.00
#
_symmetry.space_group_name_H-M   'P 1'
#
loop_
_entity.id
_entity.type
_entity.pdbx_description
1 polymer ?
#
loop_
_entity_poly.entity_id
_entity_poly.type
_entity_poly.pdbx_seq_one_letter_code
_entity_poly.pdbx_strand_id
1 'polypeptide(L)'
;MASAFQKNQFTILVVVAQVAFMILFGLFGRYAIDAMPGGSESVIPMANAYPMFQDTHVMIFIGFGFLMTFLKRYGYSAVSVNLFIACITIEWSIIVRGFLSHEFANDGKFAIGLEQ
;
A
#
# COMPACT_ATOMS: atom_id res chain seq x y z
N MET A 1 37.87 -1.90 5.28
CA MET A 1 37.03 -1.59 4.11
C MET A 1 35.63 -2.13 4.39
N ALA A 2 34.63 -1.27 4.59
CA ALA A 2 33.26 -1.75 4.80
C ALA A 2 32.80 -2.51 3.54
N SER A 3 32.30 -3.74 3.72
CA SER A 3 31.76 -4.57 2.63
C SER A 3 30.70 -3.78 1.86
N ALA A 4 30.65 -3.94 0.52
CA ALA A 4 29.62 -3.31 -0.32
C ALA A 4 28.19 -3.57 0.20
N PHE A 5 28.02 -4.69 0.90
CA PHE A 5 26.79 -5.06 1.58
C PHE A 5 26.37 -4.09 2.69
N GLN A 6 27.32 -3.55 3.47
CA GLN A 6 27.01 -2.56 4.52
C GLN A 6 26.67 -1.18 3.95
N LYS A 7 27.23 -0.81 2.80
CA LYS A 7 26.92 0.47 2.15
C LYS A 7 25.54 0.48 1.49
N ASN A 8 25.11 -0.65 0.93
CA ASN A 8 23.85 -0.75 0.19
C ASN A 8 22.75 -1.50 0.98
N GLN A 9 22.94 -1.69 2.29
CA GLN A 9 22.08 -2.51 3.12
C GLN A 9 20.61 -2.08 3.04
N PHE A 10 20.34 -0.77 3.11
CA PHE A 10 18.98 -0.23 3.03
C PHE A 10 18.34 -0.59 1.68
N THR A 11 19.00 -0.27 0.56
CA THR A 11 18.49 -0.55 -0.78
C THR A 11 18.23 -2.04 -0.99
N ILE A 12 19.15 -2.90 -0.53
CA ILE A 12 19.00 -4.36 -0.63
C ILE A 12 17.76 -4.82 0.14
N LEU A 13 17.58 -4.38 1.38
CA LEU A 13 16.42 -4.75 2.20
C LEU A 13 15.10 -4.32 1.56
N VAL A 14 15.04 -3.10 1.03
CA VAL A 14 13.83 -2.58 0.37
C VAL A 14 13.51 -3.37 -0.90
N VAL A 15 14.51 -3.65 -1.73
CA VAL A 15 14.31 -4.44 -2.95
C VAL A 15 13.83 -5.84 -2.63
N VAL A 16 14.43 -6.49 -1.63
CA VAL A 16 14.01 -7.83 -1.17
C VAL A 16 12.57 -7.80 -0.66
N ALA A 17 12.21 -6.79 0.14
CA ALA A 17 10.84 -6.63 0.64
C ALA A 17 9.84 -6.40 -0.51
N GLN A 18 10.17 -5.54 -1.48
CA GLN A 18 9.30 -5.26 -2.63
C GLN A 18 9.09 -6.48 -3.50
N VAL A 19 10.15 -7.26 -3.76
CA VAL A 19 10.06 -8.52 -4.51
C VAL A 19 9.19 -9.52 -3.75
N ALA A 20 9.33 -9.61 -2.42
CA ALA A 20 8.47 -10.47 -1.61
C ALA A 20 7.00 -10.05 -1.70
N PHE A 21 6.68 -8.76 -1.59
CA PHE A 21 5.31 -8.26 -1.77
C PHE A 21 4.77 -8.56 -3.16
N MET A 22 5.57 -8.35 -4.21
CA MET A 22 5.17 -8.65 -5.59
C MET A 22 4.81 -10.12 -5.78
N ILE A 23 5.58 -11.05 -5.20
CA ILE A 23 5.29 -12.48 -5.24
C ILE A 23 4.00 -12.80 -4.48
N LEU A 24 3.81 -12.23 -3.28
CA LEU A 24 2.60 -12.45 -2.48
C LEU A 24 1.35 -11.93 -3.20
N PHE A 25 1.40 -10.73 -3.77
CA PHE A 25 0.31 -10.18 -4.57
C PHE A 25 0.03 -11.01 -5.82
N GLY A 26 1.08 -11.49 -6.51
CA GLY A 26 0.91 -12.33 -7.71
C GLY A 26 0.30 -13.70 -7.42
N LEU A 27 0.57 -14.28 -6.25
CA LEU A 27 0.04 -15.61 -5.87
C LEU A 27 -1.35 -15.54 -5.24
N PHE A 28 -1.59 -14.56 -4.37
CA PHE A 28 -2.77 -14.51 -3.51
C PHE A 28 -3.77 -13.40 -3.87
N GLY A 29 -3.33 -12.39 -4.63
CA GLY A 29 -4.18 -11.27 -5.02
C GLY A 29 -5.14 -11.64 -6.14
N ARG A 30 -6.42 -11.35 -5.94
CA ARG A 30 -7.46 -11.40 -6.98
C ARG A 30 -8.21 -10.08 -6.97
N TYR A 31 -8.58 -9.53 -8.13
CA TYR A 31 -9.47 -8.37 -8.15
C TYR A 31 -10.88 -8.77 -7.73
N ALA A 32 -11.56 -7.90 -6.99
CA ALA A 32 -12.97 -8.08 -6.69
C ALA A 32 -13.81 -8.04 -7.98
N ILE A 33 -14.94 -8.77 -8.03
CA ILE A 33 -15.75 -8.95 -9.26
C ILE A 33 -16.32 -7.59 -9.74
N ASP A 34 -16.63 -6.73 -8.79
CA ASP A 34 -17.04 -5.32 -8.89
C ASP A 34 -15.94 -4.39 -9.44
N ALA A 35 -14.68 -4.79 -9.40
CA ALA A 35 -13.55 -4.07 -9.99
C ALA A 35 -13.14 -4.59 -11.39
N MET A 36 -13.76 -5.68 -11.87
CA MET A 36 -13.45 -6.27 -13.18
C MET A 36 -14.27 -5.62 -14.32
N PRO A 37 -13.70 -5.46 -15.53
CA PRO A 37 -14.43 -4.99 -16.70
C PRO A 37 -15.44 -6.07 -17.13
N GLY A 38 -16.66 -6.00 -16.59
CA GLY A 38 -17.73 -6.98 -16.77
C GLY A 38 -18.50 -7.36 -15.48
N GLY A 39 -18.11 -6.82 -14.33
CA GLY A 39 -18.84 -6.98 -13.06
C GLY A 39 -20.20 -6.29 -13.07
N SER A 40 -21.15 -6.85 -12.31
CA SER A 40 -22.49 -6.29 -12.12
C SER A 40 -22.42 -4.80 -11.79
N GLU A 41 -23.20 -3.98 -12.50
CA GLU A 41 -23.26 -2.51 -12.43
C GLU A 41 -23.75 -1.98 -11.07
N SER A 42 -23.10 -2.31 -9.96
CA SER A 42 -23.19 -1.47 -8.76
C SER A 42 -22.13 -0.37 -8.87
N VAL A 43 -22.31 0.53 -9.84
CA VAL A 43 -21.47 1.72 -10.04
C VAL A 43 -21.57 2.68 -8.85
N ILE A 44 -22.67 2.57 -8.09
CA ILE A 44 -23.05 3.43 -6.96
C ILE A 44 -22.08 3.31 -5.75
N PRO A 45 -21.76 2.11 -5.21
CA PRO A 45 -20.82 2.00 -4.09
C PRO A 45 -19.40 2.44 -4.43
N MET A 46 -18.88 2.10 -5.61
CA MET A 46 -17.53 2.53 -6.05
C MET A 46 -17.43 4.05 -6.20
N ALA A 47 -18.47 4.70 -6.77
CA ALA A 47 -18.50 6.15 -6.94
C ALA A 47 -18.54 6.92 -5.61
N ASN A 48 -19.10 6.34 -4.56
CA ASN A 48 -19.15 6.95 -3.23
C ASN A 48 -17.92 6.61 -2.37
N ALA A 49 -17.39 5.40 -2.48
CA ALA A 49 -16.24 4.96 -1.70
C ALA A 49 -14.91 5.54 -2.20
N TYR A 50 -14.76 5.71 -3.52
CA TYR A 50 -13.51 6.20 -4.11
C TYR A 50 -13.13 7.63 -3.66
N PRO A 51 -14.06 8.62 -3.58
CA PRO A 51 -13.75 9.93 -3.00
C PRO A 51 -13.28 9.85 -1.55
N MET A 52 -13.93 9.05 -0.70
CA MET A 52 -13.53 8.89 0.70
C MET A 52 -12.14 8.23 0.83
N PHE A 53 -11.86 7.25 -0.01
CA PHE A 53 -10.55 6.62 -0.11
C PHE A 53 -9.47 7.62 -0.52
N GLN A 54 -9.78 8.47 -1.50
CA GLN A 54 -8.89 9.53 -1.97
C GLN A 54 -8.62 10.58 -0.89
N ASP A 55 -9.64 11.03 -0.16
CA ASP A 55 -9.49 11.99 0.94
C ASP A 55 -8.52 11.45 2.02
N THR A 56 -8.65 10.16 2.36
CA THR A 56 -7.75 9.49 3.30
C THR A 56 -6.32 9.41 2.76
N HIS A 57 -6.14 9.09 1.47
CA HIS A 57 -4.83 9.07 0.83
C HIS A 57 -4.18 10.45 0.84
N VAL A 58 -4.93 11.51 0.53
CA VAL A 58 -4.43 12.90 0.58
C VAL A 58 -4.02 13.27 2.01
N MET A 59 -4.77 12.86 3.03
CA MET A 59 -4.40 13.10 4.42
C MET A 59 -3.07 12.40 4.81
N ILE A 60 -2.86 11.17 4.35
CA ILE A 60 -1.63 10.39 4.65
C ILE A 60 -0.41 10.99 3.95
N PHE A 61 -0.50 11.23 2.64
CA PHE A 61 0.65 11.67 1.84
C PHE A 61 0.92 13.17 1.95
N ILE A 62 -0.11 14.01 1.82
CA ILE A 62 0.04 15.46 1.81
C ILE A 62 -0.20 16.04 3.20
N GLY A 63 -1.25 15.61 3.90
CA GLY A 63 -1.59 16.11 5.23
C GLY A 63 -0.43 15.94 6.22
N PHE A 64 -0.12 14.70 6.60
CA PHE A 64 1.00 14.42 7.51
C PHE A 64 2.35 14.76 6.89
N GLY A 65 2.53 14.49 5.60
CA GLY A 65 3.78 14.78 4.89
C GLY A 65 4.21 16.23 4.99
N PHE A 66 3.31 17.18 4.66
CA PHE A 66 3.61 18.61 4.74
C PHE A 66 3.49 19.17 6.16
N LEU A 67 2.65 18.59 7.04
CA LEU A 67 2.62 18.97 8.45
C LEU A 67 4.02 18.86 9.08
N MET A 68 4.77 17.80 8.79
CA MET A 68 6.13 17.59 9.32
C MET A 68 7.20 18.51 8.70
N THR A 69 6.87 19.29 7.67
CA THR A 69 7.83 20.18 6.99
C THR A 69 8.10 21.48 7.72
N PHE A 70 7.38 21.77 8.82
CA PHE A 70 7.61 22.98 9.63
C PHE A 70 9.05 23.05 10.21
N LEU A 71 9.77 21.93 10.27
CA LEU A 71 11.16 21.90 10.70
C LEU A 71 12.09 22.50 9.63
N LYS A 72 12.66 23.67 9.94
CA LYS A 72 13.58 24.48 9.11
C LYS A 72 14.72 23.71 8.41
N ARG A 73 15.17 22.56 8.95
CA ARG A 73 16.29 21.77 8.40
C ARG A 73 15.91 20.36 7.93
N TYR A 74 14.67 19.91 8.13
CA TYR A 74 14.26 18.53 7.87
C TYR A 74 13.10 18.37 6.88
N GLY A 75 12.62 19.44 6.24
CA GLY A 75 11.49 19.38 5.30
C GLY A 75 11.61 18.29 4.23
N TYR A 76 12.74 18.22 3.52
CA TYR A 76 12.94 17.19 2.47
C TYR A 76 13.00 15.76 3.02
N SER A 77 13.65 15.57 4.17
CA SER A 77 13.76 14.24 4.79
C SER A 77 12.42 13.79 5.37
N ALA A 78 11.62 14.71 5.93
CA ALA A 78 10.33 14.40 6.51
C ALA A 78 9.34 13.89 5.45
N VAL A 79 9.25 14.58 4.31
CA VAL A 79 8.33 14.17 3.23
C VAL A 79 8.77 12.86 2.59
N SER A 80 10.07 12.67 2.32
CA SER A 80 10.58 11.45 1.68
C SER A 80 10.44 10.21 2.57
N VAL A 81 10.72 10.33 3.87
CA VAL A 81 10.52 9.24 4.83
C VAL A 81 9.03 8.95 5.03
N ASN A 82 8.17 9.98 5.07
CA ASN A 82 6.72 9.80 5.14
C ASN A 82 6.19 9.01 3.94
N LEU A 83 6.54 9.44 2.72
CA LEU A 83 6.14 8.78 1.49
C LEU A 83 6.60 7.32 1.47
N PHE A 84 7.86 7.10 1.83
CA PHE A 84 8.47 5.76 1.84
C PHE A 84 7.76 4.81 2.82
N ILE A 85 7.55 5.24 4.07
CA ILE A 85 6.88 4.42 5.09
C ILE A 85 5.40 4.21 4.72
N ALA A 86 4.71 5.23 4.22
CA ALA A 86 3.32 5.13 3.82
C ALA A 86 3.11 4.08 2.72
N CYS A 87 3.93 4.09 1.65
CA CYS A 87 3.85 3.09 0.58
C CYS A 87 4.03 1.66 1.10
N ILE A 88 5.09 1.40 1.89
CA ILE A 88 5.35 0.07 2.45
C ILE A 88 4.22 -0.37 3.39
N THR A 89 3.72 0.56 4.21
CA THR A 89 2.66 0.25 5.17
C THR A 89 1.34 -0.07 4.46
N ILE A 90 1.00 0.63 3.38
CA ILE A 90 -0.20 0.35 2.59
C ILE A 90 -0.10 -1.04 1.95
N GLU A 91 1.02 -1.34 1.28
CA GLU A 91 1.23 -2.66 0.66
C GLU A 91 1.17 -3.79 1.69
N TRP A 92 1.81 -3.61 2.84
CA TRP A 92 1.78 -4.59 3.93
C TRP A 92 0.39 -4.73 4.55
N SER A 93 -0.33 -3.63 4.76
CA SER A 93 -1.68 -3.62 5.35
C SER A 93 -2.66 -4.42 4.50
N ILE A 94 -2.61 -4.24 3.17
CA ILE A 94 -3.45 -4.98 2.23
C ILE A 94 -3.19 -6.49 2.34
N ILE A 95 -1.91 -6.91 2.40
CA ILE A 95 -1.55 -8.33 2.53
C ILE A 95 -2.05 -8.92 3.86
N VAL A 96 -1.82 -8.22 4.98
CA VAL A 96 -2.23 -8.69 6.31
C VAL A 96 -3.75 -8.79 6.38
N ARG A 97 -4.47 -7.75 5.96
CA ARG A 97 -5.94 -7.75 5.97
C ARG A 97 -6.51 -8.79 5.01
N GLY A 98 -5.90 -8.97 3.85
CA GLY A 98 -6.23 -10.01 2.90
C GLY A 98 -6.11 -11.41 3.50
N PHE A 99 -5.02 -11.71 4.20
CA PHE A 99 -4.83 -13.02 4.87
C PHE A 99 -5.78 -13.25 6.05
N LEU A 100 -6.18 -12.19 6.76
CA LEU A 100 -7.16 -12.29 7.85
C LEU A 100 -8.61 -12.34 7.36
N SER A 101 -8.85 -12.11 6.08
CA SER A 101 -10.20 -12.07 5.52
C SER A 101 -10.82 -13.47 5.40
N HIS A 102 -12.14 -13.57 5.61
CA HIS A 102 -12.86 -14.84 5.52
C HIS A 102 -12.79 -15.48 4.13
N GLU A 103 -12.57 -14.69 3.08
CA GLU A 103 -12.38 -15.17 1.71
C GLU A 103 -11.11 -16.02 1.55
N PHE A 104 -10.02 -15.61 2.22
CA PHE A 104 -8.77 -16.36 2.21
C PHE A 104 -8.92 -17.74 2.87
N ALA A 105 -9.72 -17.83 3.94
CA ALA A 105 -9.99 -19.08 4.62
C ALA A 105 -10.74 -20.11 3.76
N ASN A 106 -11.49 -19.66 2.73
CA ASN A 106 -12.31 -20.54 1.89
C ASN A 106 -11.68 -20.81 0.52
N ASP A 107 -11.09 -19.80 -0.12
CA ASP A 107 -10.65 -19.88 -1.53
C ASP A 107 -9.12 -19.74 -1.68
N GLY A 108 -8.40 -19.49 -0.57
CA GLY A 108 -6.94 -19.31 -0.55
C GLY A 108 -6.47 -18.05 -1.28
N LYS A 109 -7.37 -17.12 -1.60
CA LYS A 109 -7.10 -15.84 -2.27
C LYS A 109 -7.87 -14.72 -1.58
N PHE A 110 -7.35 -13.50 -1.65
CA PHE A 110 -8.03 -12.32 -1.11
C PHE A 110 -8.41 -11.34 -2.22
N ALA A 111 -9.62 -10.79 -2.15
CA ALA A 111 -10.09 -9.78 -3.08
C ALA A 111 -9.45 -8.41 -2.80
N ILE A 112 -8.93 -7.79 -3.86
CA ILE A 112 -8.41 -6.42 -3.84
C ILE A 112 -9.53 -5.51 -4.36
N GLY A 113 -10.14 -4.77 -3.43
CA GLY A 113 -11.16 -3.74 -3.68
C GLY A 113 -10.91 -2.47 -2.86
N LEU A 114 -11.80 -1.48 -2.98
CA LEU A 114 -11.70 -0.20 -2.26
C LEU A 114 -11.99 -0.34 -0.75
N GLU A 115 -12.84 -1.30 -0.38
CA GLU A 115 -13.06 -1.68 1.02
C GLU A 115 -12.05 -2.76 1.38
N GLN A 116 -10.92 -2.32 1.96
CA GLN A 116 -9.92 -3.19 2.58
C GLN A 116 -10.17 -3.32 4.07
#